data_AF-A0A9D4Q4T4-F1
#
_entry.id   AF-A0A9D4Q4T4-F1
#
_cell.length_a   1.000
_cell.length_b   1.000
_cell.length_c   1.000
_cell.angle_alpha   90.00
_cell.angle_beta   90.00
_cell.angle_gamma   90.00
#
_symmetry.space_group_name_H-M   'P 1'
#
loop_
_entity.id
_entity.type
_entity.pdbx_description
1 polymer ?
#
loop_
_entity_poly.entity_id
_entity_poly.type
_entity_poly.pdbx_seq_one_letter_code
_entity_poly.pdbx_strand_id
1 'polypeptide(L)'
;MEAGPTHRTGFPVSRVRMIMRSSPEVSCIGQDAVQITTKAAEKFVVFLAREALKHSKDHRTIEYSDLAAVIDAQERLNFLNDIVPQKIKYKDYLRLVKDAETKEQLKEKQAEV
;
A
#
# COMPACT_ATOMS: atom_id res chain seq x y z
N MET A 1 -30.46 26.81 16.39
CA MET A 1 -29.16 26.39 15.81
C MET A 1 -29.21 24.88 15.71
N GLU A 2 -29.55 24.36 14.53
CA GLU A 2 -29.70 22.93 14.27
C GLU A 2 -28.32 22.27 14.30
N ALA A 3 -28.08 21.40 15.28
CA ALA A 3 -26.94 20.51 15.26
C ALA A 3 -27.13 19.51 14.12
N GLY A 4 -26.41 19.71 13.01
CA GLY A 4 -26.39 18.80 11.87
C GLY A 4 -26.00 17.37 12.31
N PRO A 5 -26.33 16.35 11.49
CA PRO A 5 -26.16 14.97 11.87
C PRO A 5 -24.72 14.73 12.28
N THR A 6 -24.50 14.25 13.51
CA THR A 6 -23.19 13.79 13.97
C THR A 6 -22.70 12.75 12.97
N HIS A 7 -21.79 13.12 12.07
CA HIS A 7 -21.25 12.22 11.06
C HIS A 7 -20.52 11.11 11.82
N ARG A 8 -21.18 9.96 12.02
CA ARG A 8 -20.54 8.77 12.57
C ARG A 8 -19.49 8.32 11.56
N THR A 9 -18.23 8.61 11.87
CA THR A 9 -17.09 8.08 11.14
C THR A 9 -16.98 6.58 11.41
N GLY A 10 -16.64 5.77 10.40
CA GLY A 10 -16.46 4.32 10.59
C GLY A 10 -15.28 3.99 11.51
N PHE A 11 -14.35 4.94 11.69
CA PHE A 11 -13.16 4.80 12.52
C PHE A 11 -13.28 5.59 13.84
N PRO A 12 -12.77 5.05 14.96
CA PRO A 12 -12.65 5.78 16.21
C PRO A 12 -11.66 6.95 16.08
N VAL A 13 -12.16 8.18 16.16
CA VAL A 13 -11.37 9.42 16.03
C VAL A 13 -10.21 9.48 17.03
N SER A 14 -10.40 8.98 18.26
CA SER A 14 -9.35 8.89 19.27
C SER A 14 -8.18 8.00 18.83
N ARG A 15 -8.48 6.88 18.15
CA ARG A 15 -7.46 5.95 17.67
C ARG A 15 -6.70 6.53 16.48
N VAL A 16 -7.40 7.20 15.56
CA VAL A 16 -6.76 7.92 14.45
C VAL A 16 -5.81 8.98 14.98
N ARG A 17 -6.25 9.80 15.95
CA ARG A 17 -5.39 10.80 16.60
C ARG A 17 -4.15 10.18 17.25
N MET A 18 -4.30 9.04 17.91
CA MET A 18 -3.18 8.33 18.54
C MET A 18 -2.16 7.86 17.50
N ILE A 19 -2.62 7.32 16.37
CA ILE A 19 -1.74 6.91 15.26
C ILE A 19 -1.04 8.12 14.65
N MET A 20 -1.74 9.24 14.44
CA MET A 20 -1.10 10.46 13.92
C MET A 20 0.00 10.99 14.86
N ARG A 21 -0.16 10.84 16.18
CA ARG A 21 0.82 11.24 17.20
C ARG A 21 1.96 10.24 17.42
N SER A 22 1.88 9.02 16.86
CA SER A 22 2.99 8.07 16.99
C SER A 22 4.18 8.44 16.12
N SER A 23 4.03 9.41 15.21
CA SER A 23 5.13 9.97 14.43
C SER A 23 5.89 11.02 15.27
N PRO A 24 7.22 10.91 15.42
CA PRO A 24 8.02 11.79 16.28
C PRO A 24 7.97 13.26 15.85
N GLU A 25 7.68 13.54 14.59
CA GLU A 25 7.63 14.89 14.02
C GLU A 25 6.28 15.63 14.29
N VAL A 26 5.31 14.97 14.91
CA VAL A 26 3.94 15.51 15.05
C VAL A 26 3.68 15.97 16.49
N SER A 27 3.87 17.26 16.75
CA SER A 27 3.70 17.86 18.07
C SER A 27 2.25 18.31 18.36
N CYS A 28 1.59 18.96 17.41
CA CYS A 28 0.21 19.44 17.55
C CYS A 28 -0.65 19.05 16.33
N ILE A 29 -1.92 18.70 16.59
CA ILE A 29 -2.87 18.30 15.54
C ILE A 29 -4.23 18.94 15.84
N GLY A 30 -4.67 19.80 14.92
CA GLY A 30 -6.00 20.42 14.96
C GLY A 30 -7.13 19.39 14.83
N GLN A 31 -8.29 19.68 15.42
CA GLN A 31 -9.44 18.76 15.37
C GLN A 31 -9.92 18.50 13.95
N ASP A 32 -9.94 19.53 13.10
CA ASP A 32 -10.39 19.41 11.70
C ASP A 32 -9.48 18.50 10.88
N ALA A 33 -8.15 18.59 11.10
CA ALA A 33 -7.19 17.70 10.47
C ALA A 33 -7.46 16.23 10.83
N VAL A 34 -7.72 15.93 12.11
CA VAL A 34 -8.07 14.56 12.54
C VAL A 34 -9.36 14.09 11.87
N GLN A 35 -10.39 14.94 11.76
CA GLN A 35 -11.65 14.59 11.12
C GLN A 35 -11.47 14.28 9.62
N ILE A 36 -10.73 15.13 8.91
CA ILE A 36 -10.42 14.94 7.48
C ILE A 36 -9.61 13.65 7.27
N THR A 37 -8.55 13.44 8.06
CA THR A 37 -7.75 12.20 7.98
C THR A 37 -8.58 10.97 8.32
N THR A 38 -9.47 11.04 9.31
CA THR A 38 -10.39 9.95 9.64
C THR A 38 -11.27 9.59 8.45
N LYS A 39 -11.81 10.59 7.74
CA LYS A 39 -12.66 10.34 6.56
C LYS A 39 -11.85 9.86 5.35
N ALA A 40 -10.65 10.39 5.18
CA ALA A 40 -9.72 9.96 4.13
C ALA A 40 -9.31 8.50 4.32
N ALA A 41 -8.98 8.08 5.55
CA ALA A 41 -8.66 6.70 5.87
C ALA A 41 -9.83 5.75 5.55
N GLU A 42 -11.07 6.16 5.85
CA GLU A 42 -12.26 5.38 5.50
C GLU A 42 -12.41 5.20 3.98
N LYS A 43 -12.23 6.30 3.22
CA LYS A 43 -12.25 6.27 1.76
C LYS A 43 -11.10 5.43 1.19
N PHE A 44 -9.93 5.47 1.83
CA PHE A 44 -8.74 4.73 1.42
C PHE A 44 -8.95 3.21 1.51
N VAL A 45 -9.51 2.70 2.61
CA VAL A 45 -9.80 1.25 2.73
C VAL A 45 -10.79 0.79 1.65
N VAL A 46 -11.84 1.58 1.40
CA VAL A 46 -12.82 1.26 0.34
C VAL A 46 -12.18 1.31 -1.05
N PHE A 47 -11.31 2.30 -1.30
CA PHE A 47 -10.56 2.40 -2.54
C PHE A 47 -9.68 1.16 -2.76
N LEU A 48 -8.88 0.79 -1.75
CA LEU A 48 -7.95 -0.33 -1.84
C LEU A 48 -8.69 -1.65 -2.08
N ALA A 49 -9.79 -1.89 -1.36
CA ALA A 49 -10.62 -3.08 -1.55
C ALA A 49 -11.25 -3.15 -2.94
N ARG A 50 -11.75 -2.04 -3.47
CA ARG A 50 -12.33 -1.98 -4.83
C ARG A 50 -11.28 -2.22 -5.90
N GLU A 51 -10.10 -1.64 -5.73
CA GLU A 51 -9.02 -1.79 -6.71
C GLU A 51 -8.48 -3.22 -6.71
N ALA A 52 -8.29 -3.83 -5.54
CA ALA A 52 -7.94 -5.24 -5.43
C ALA A 52 -8.99 -6.15 -6.07
N LEU A 53 -10.29 -5.88 -5.86
CA LEU A 53 -11.37 -6.68 -6.47
C LEU A 53 -11.42 -6.58 -8.00
N LYS A 54 -11.06 -5.43 -8.58
CA LYS A 54 -10.95 -5.29 -10.05
C LYS A 54 -9.81 -6.13 -10.62
N HIS A 55 -8.75 -6.35 -9.85
CA HIS A 55 -7.60 -7.16 -10.24
C HIS A 55 -7.74 -8.65 -9.87
N SER A 56 -8.75 -9.00 -9.05
CA SER A 56 -9.09 -10.39 -8.76
C SER A 56 -9.55 -11.14 -10.01
N LYS A 57 -9.19 -12.42 -10.08
CA LYS A 57 -9.53 -13.32 -11.19
C LYS A 57 -11.01 -13.66 -11.28
N ASP A 58 -11.70 -13.75 -10.14
CA ASP A 58 -13.12 -14.17 -10.07
C ASP A 58 -14.08 -12.99 -9.84
N HIS A 59 -13.54 -11.79 -9.59
CA HIS A 59 -14.26 -10.55 -9.24
C HIS A 59 -15.28 -10.73 -8.09
N ARG A 60 -15.09 -11.75 -7.25
CA ARG A 60 -15.97 -12.08 -6.11
C ARG A 60 -15.20 -12.12 -4.81
N THR A 61 -13.95 -12.56 -4.86
CA THR A 61 -13.07 -12.68 -3.70
C THR A 61 -11.79 -11.89 -3.95
N ILE A 62 -11.14 -11.46 -2.87
CA ILE A 62 -9.86 -10.75 -2.93
C ILE A 62 -8.81 -11.66 -2.32
N GLU A 63 -7.80 -12.02 -3.10
CA GLU A 63 -6.63 -12.75 -2.62
C GLU A 63 -5.46 -11.80 -2.31
N TYR A 64 -4.49 -12.29 -1.54
CA TYR A 64 -3.29 -11.52 -1.21
C TYR A 64 -2.52 -11.09 -2.48
N SER A 65 -2.45 -11.96 -3.49
CA SER A 65 -1.77 -11.66 -4.75
C SER A 65 -2.39 -10.47 -5.49
N ASP A 66 -3.72 -10.32 -5.40
CA ASP A 66 -4.44 -9.22 -6.05
C ASP A 66 -4.08 -7.89 -5.39
N LEU A 67 -4.02 -7.89 -4.05
CA LEU A 67 -3.63 -6.72 -3.27
C LEU A 67 -2.17 -6.33 -3.55
N ALA A 68 -1.25 -7.30 -3.52
CA ALA A 68 0.16 -7.05 -3.81
C ALA A 68 0.35 -6.51 -5.24
N ALA A 69 -0.41 -7.04 -6.22
CA ALA A 69 -0.34 -6.59 -7.62
C ALA A 69 -0.81 -5.14 -7.78
N VAL A 70 -1.89 -4.75 -7.11
CA VAL A 70 -2.38 -3.36 -7.14
C VAL A 70 -1.38 -2.39 -6.51
N ILE A 71 -0.77 -2.79 -5.40
CA ILE A 71 0.22 -1.97 -4.69
C ILE A 71 1.45 -1.74 -5.57
N ASP A 72 1.98 -2.81 -6.19
CA ASP A 72 3.14 -2.74 -7.07
C ASP A 72 2.86 -1.95 -8.37
N ALA A 73 1.63 -2.01 -8.88
CA ALA A 73 1.23 -1.32 -10.10
C ALA A 73 1.01 0.20 -9.91
N GLN A 74 0.76 0.68 -8.69
CA GLN A 74 0.38 2.06 -8.42
C GLN A 74 1.40 2.75 -7.51
N GLU A 75 2.19 3.68 -8.06
CA GLU A 75 3.24 4.40 -7.32
C GLU A 75 2.73 5.07 -6.02
N ARG A 76 1.50 5.60 -6.02
CA ARG A 76 0.87 6.22 -4.84
C ARG A 76 0.63 5.23 -3.69
N LEU A 77 0.72 3.93 -3.94
CA LEU A 77 0.59 2.85 -2.95
C LEU A 77 1.93 2.27 -2.50
N ASN A 78 3.06 2.75 -3.05
CA ASN A 78 4.40 2.21 -2.74
C ASN A 78 4.75 2.22 -1.24
N PHE A 79 4.12 3.11 -0.46
CA PHE A 79 4.27 3.13 1.00
C PHE A 79 3.77 1.85 1.70
N LEU A 80 3.06 0.97 0.99
CA LEU A 80 2.59 -0.33 1.47
C LEU A 80 3.50 -1.49 1.08
N ASN A 81 4.54 -1.30 0.26
CA ASN A 81 5.39 -2.41 -0.22
C ASN A 81 6.05 -3.18 0.93
N ASP A 82 6.45 -2.48 1.99
CA ASP A 82 7.06 -3.10 3.17
C ASP A 82 6.04 -3.88 4.03
N ILE A 83 4.75 -3.58 3.87
CA ILE A 83 3.65 -4.20 4.63
C ILE A 83 3.02 -5.36 3.85
N VAL A 84 2.90 -5.22 2.54
CA VAL A 84 2.31 -6.20 1.62
C VAL A 84 3.28 -6.44 0.46
N PRO A 85 4.39 -7.16 0.71
CA PRO A 85 5.38 -7.43 -0.33
C PRO A 85 4.84 -8.43 -1.36
N GLN A 86 5.33 -8.30 -2.59
CA GLN A 86 5.15 -9.31 -3.64
C GLN A 86 5.87 -10.61 -3.27
N LYS A 87 5.14 -11.73 -3.34
CA LYS A 87 5.69 -13.04 -2.98
C LYS A 87 6.39 -13.65 -4.18
N ILE A 88 7.65 -14.04 -3.98
CA ILE A 88 8.42 -14.84 -4.94
C ILE A 88 8.82 -16.17 -4.31
N LYS A 89 8.79 -17.26 -5.08
CA LYS A 89 9.31 -18.55 -4.61
C LYS A 89 10.83 -18.51 -4.61
N TYR A 90 11.45 -19.12 -3.60
CA TYR A 90 12.91 -19.17 -3.48
C TYR A 90 13.61 -19.72 -4.73
N LYS A 91 13.05 -20.77 -5.34
CA LYS A 91 13.56 -21.34 -6.60
C LYS A 91 13.56 -20.33 -7.75
N ASP A 92 12.53 -19.50 -7.83
CA ASP A 92 12.40 -18.50 -8.89
C ASP A 92 13.32 -17.31 -8.63
N TYR A 93 13.50 -16.93 -7.35
CA TYR A 93 14.51 -15.96 -6.95
C TYR A 93 15.93 -16.41 -7.32
N LEU A 94 16.32 -17.65 -7.00
CA LEU A 94 17.64 -18.18 -7.39
C LEU A 94 17.88 -18.18 -8.89
N ARG A 95 16.82 -18.40 -9.69
CA ARG A 95 16.91 -18.31 -11.15
C ARG A 95 17.14 -16.87 -11.60
N LEU A 96 16.38 -15.91 -11.08
CA LEU A 96 16.56 -14.49 -11.38
C LEU A 96 17.99 -14.01 -11.07
N VAL A 97 18.55 -14.41 -9.93
CA VAL A 97 19.91 -14.05 -9.55
C VAL A 97 20.93 -14.62 -10.54
N LYS A 98 20.85 -15.92 -10.86
CA LYS A 98 21.76 -16.55 -11.85
C LYS A 98 21.64 -15.93 -13.24
N ASP A 99 20.41 -15.62 -13.67
CA ASP A 99 20.15 -15.01 -14.97
C ASP A 99 20.69 -13.57 -15.02
N ALA A 100 20.62 -12.83 -13.91
CA ALA A 100 21.18 -11.49 -13.79
C ALA A 100 22.72 -11.53 -13.85
N GLU A 101 23.36 -12.42 -13.08
CA GLU A 101 24.82 -12.64 -13.10
C GLU A 101 25.31 -13.01 -14.51
N THR A 102 24.59 -13.91 -15.19
CA THR A 102 24.95 -14.33 -16.56
C THR A 102 24.83 -13.16 -17.55
N LYS A 103 23.80 -12.32 -17.40
CA LYS A 103 23.60 -11.12 -18.25
C LYS A 103 24.68 -10.07 -18.01
N GLU A 104 25.13 -9.87 -16.77
CA GLU A 104 26.23 -8.95 -16.47
C GLU A 104 27.55 -9.43 -17.08
N GLN A 105 27.89 -10.72 -16.93
CA GLN A 105 29.09 -11.29 -17.53
C GLN A 105 29.09 -11.21 -19.06
N LEU A 106 27.92 -11.34 -19.69
CA LEU A 106 27.77 -11.17 -21.14
C LEU A 106 27.93 -9.70 -21.56
N LYS A 107 27.47 -8.74 -20.76
CA LYS A 107 27.66 -7.31 -21.02
C LYS A 107 29.13 -6.89 -20.89
N GLU A 108 29.85 -7.38 -19.88
CA GLU A 108 31.27 -7.09 -19.69
C GLU A 108 32.12 -7.63 -20.85
N LYS A 109 31.87 -8.87 -21.28
CA LYS A 109 32.55 -9.47 -22.45
C LYS A 109 32.25 -8.77 -23.77
N GLN A 110 31.11 -8.08 -23.88
CA GLN A 110 30.76 -7.27 -25.05
C GLN A 110 31.31 -5.84 -24.98
N ALA A 111 31.69 -5.36 -23.80
CA ALA A 111 32.30 -4.04 -23.61
C ALA A 111 33.83 -4.06 -23.75
N GLU A 112 34.45 -5.25 -23.68
CA GLU A 112 35.90 -5.46 -23.87
C GLU A 112 36.30 -5.75 -25.34
N VAL A 113 35.36 -5.71 -26.29
CA VAL A 113 35.58 -5.84 -27.75
C VAL A 113 35.28 -4.52 -28.44
#